data_AF-A4YS77-F1
#
_entry.id   AF-A4YS77-F1
#
_cell.length_a   1.000
_cell.length_b   1.000
_cell.length_c   1.000
_cell.angle_alpha   90.00
_cell.angle_beta   90.00
_cell.angle_gamma   90.00
#
_symmetry.space_group_name_H-M   'P 1'
#
loop_
_entity.id
_entity.type
_entity.pdbx_description
1 polymer ?
#
loop_
_entity_poly.entity_id
_entity_poly.type
_entity_poly.pdbx_seq_one_letter_code
_entity_poly.pdbx_strand_id
1 'polypeptide(L)'
;MARGEPGRVRKLIAFDEETFDKLKQLSRDQMLSLQDLADEAFMDLLEKHGVPADLKDALRRSAVADGDAVAATPVRKSKTKPRMKPRQRGRTAA
;
A
#
# COMPACT_ATOMS: atom_id res chain seq x y z
N MET A 1 -29.91 10.13 18.24
CA MET A 1 -28.53 10.39 17.79
C MET A 1 -27.81 9.06 17.62
N ALA A 2 -26.96 8.97 16.59
CA ALA A 2 -26.06 7.87 16.19
C ALA A 2 -26.71 6.50 15.84
N ARG A 3 -27.20 6.36 14.60
CA ARG A 3 -27.25 5.04 13.93
C ARG A 3 -25.80 4.62 13.69
N GLY A 4 -25.39 3.45 14.19
CA GLY A 4 -24.10 2.88 13.83
C GLY A 4 -24.09 2.58 12.33
N GLU A 5 -23.04 3.03 11.63
CA GLU A 5 -22.80 2.68 10.23
C GLU A 5 -22.74 1.15 10.09
N PRO A 6 -23.56 0.53 9.20
CA PRO A 6 -23.54 -0.91 9.02
C PRO A 6 -22.16 -1.37 8.51
N GLY A 7 -21.50 -2.24 9.27
CA GLY A 7 -20.19 -2.83 8.90
C GLY A 7 -18.97 -2.37 9.70
N ARG A 8 -19.10 -1.39 10.62
CA ARG A 8 -17.96 -0.93 11.45
C ARG A 8 -17.88 -1.68 12.79
N VAL A 9 -16.83 -2.47 12.98
CA VAL A 9 -16.48 -3.10 14.28
C VAL A 9 -15.51 -2.18 15.03
N ARG A 10 -15.72 -2.00 16.33
CA ARG A 10 -14.81 -1.21 17.19
C ARG A 10 -14.13 -2.14 18.20
N LYS A 11 -12.80 -2.10 18.24
CA LYS A 11 -11.97 -2.81 19.22
C LYS A 11 -11.20 -1.79 20.05
N LEU A 12 -11.09 -2.04 21.36
CA LEU A 12 -10.21 -1.28 22.24
C LEU A 12 -8.83 -1.94 22.22
N ILE A 13 -7.82 -1.16 21.88
CA ILE A 13 -6.42 -1.60 21.81
C ILE A 13 -5.66 -0.80 22.86
N ALA A 14 -4.98 -1.50 23.76
CA ALA A 14 -4.09 -0.87 24.72
C ALA A 14 -2.77 -0.50 24.03
N PHE A 15 -2.30 0.71 24.28
CA PHE A 15 -0.99 1.20 23.87
C PHE A 15 -0.24 1.67 25.10
N ASP A 16 1.07 1.45 25.14
CA ASP A 16 1.93 2.18 26.06
C ASP A 16 1.87 3.68 25.75
N GLU A 17 1.98 4.52 26.78
CA GLU A 17 1.86 5.97 26.65
C GLU A 17 2.86 6.55 25.64
N GLU A 18 4.12 6.11 25.71
CA GLU A 18 5.18 6.55 24.79
C GLU A 18 4.86 6.22 23.33
N THR A 19 4.35 5.01 23.07
CA THR A 19 3.97 4.57 21.73
C THR A 19 2.80 5.40 21.20
N PHE A 20 1.81 5.67 22.06
CA PHE A 20 0.65 6.46 21.67
C PHE A 20 1.00 7.92 21.36
N ASP A 21 1.91 8.53 22.12
CA ASP A 21 2.37 9.89 21.82
C ASP A 21 3.16 9.96 20.51
N LYS A 22 4.00 8.96 20.21
CA LYS A 22 4.67 8.86 18.89
C LYS A 22 3.66 8.72 17.76
N LEU A 23 2.62 7.90 17.93
CA LEU A 23 1.55 7.75 16.92
C LEU A 23 0.78 9.06 16.70
N LYS A 24 0.47 9.80 17.78
CA LYS A 24 -0.15 11.12 17.67
C LYS A 24 0.74 12.11 16.95
N GLN A 25 2.03 12.16 17.27
CA GLN A 25 2.97 13.04 16.59
C GLN A 25 3.06 12.70 15.10
N LEU A 26 3.20 11.43 14.77
CA LEU A 26 3.24 10.95 13.39
C LEU A 26 1.96 11.30 12.62
N SER A 27 0.79 11.19 13.26
CA SER A 27 -0.49 11.57 12.65
C SER A 27 -0.55 13.07 12.32
N ARG A 28 0.01 13.93 13.18
CA ARG A 28 0.08 15.38 12.95
C ARG A 28 1.05 15.73 11.83
N ASP A 29 2.22 15.09 11.81
CA ASP A 29 3.26 15.36 10.82
C ASP A 29 2.79 14.98 9.41
N GLN A 30 2.01 13.90 9.29
CA GLN A 30 1.44 13.45 8.01
C GLN A 30 0.06 14.07 7.70
N MET A 31 -0.50 14.89 8.60
CA MET A 31 -1.85 15.47 8.50
C MET A 31 -2.96 14.42 8.32
N LEU A 32 -2.81 13.25 8.94
CA LEU A 32 -3.76 12.14 8.89
C LEU A 32 -4.45 11.97 10.25
N SER A 33 -5.63 11.32 10.26
CA SER A 33 -6.18 10.84 11.52
C SER A 33 -5.47 9.55 11.95
N LEU A 34 -5.52 9.25 13.25
CA LEU A 34 -5.01 7.97 13.77
C LEU A 34 -5.69 6.76 13.10
N GLN A 35 -6.95 6.91 12.68
CA GLN A 35 -7.68 5.86 11.98
C GLN A 35 -7.12 5.63 10.58
N ASP A 36 -6.85 6.70 9.82
CA ASP A 36 -6.28 6.58 8.47
C ASP A 36 -4.87 5.96 8.53
N LEU A 37 -4.06 6.38 9.51
CA LEU A 37 -2.74 5.80 9.76
C LEU A 37 -2.84 4.30 10.11
N ALA A 38 -3.85 3.92 10.89
CA ALA A 38 -4.08 2.53 11.25
C ALA A 38 -4.54 1.71 10.03
N ASP A 39 -5.46 2.24 9.24
CA ASP A 39 -5.98 1.58 8.04
C ASP A 39 -4.84 1.32 7.04
N GLU A 40 -3.96 2.30 6.80
CA GLU A 40 -2.77 2.13 5.95
C GLU A 40 -1.81 1.05 6.51
N ALA A 41 -1.49 1.12 7.80
CA ALA A 41 -0.59 0.15 8.44
C ALA A 41 -1.17 -1.28 8.41
N PHE A 42 -2.49 -1.43 8.57
CA PHE A 42 -3.16 -2.72 8.49
C PHE A 42 -3.21 -3.26 7.06
N MET A 43 -3.44 -2.42 6.05
CA MET A 43 -3.35 -2.86 4.64
C MET A 43 -1.97 -3.44 4.35
N ASP A 44 -0.93 -2.70 4.74
CA ASP A 44 0.47 -3.10 4.58
C ASP A 44 0.78 -4.44 5.29
N LEU A 45 0.22 -4.65 6.47
CA LEU A 45 0.35 -5.90 7.23
C LEU A 45 -0.36 -7.06 6.53
N LEU A 46 -1.62 -6.86 6.11
CA LEU A 46 -2.43 -7.88 5.44
C LEU A 46 -1.79 -8.32 4.12
N GLU A 47 -1.29 -7.36 3.32
CA GLU A 47 -0.60 -7.66 2.07
C GLU A 47 0.66 -8.52 2.29
N LYS A 48 1.49 -8.17 3.28
CA LYS A 48 2.72 -8.94 3.62
C LYS A 48 2.42 -10.38 4.05
N HIS A 49 1.27 -10.60 4.71
CA HIS A 49 0.83 -11.92 5.15
C HIS A 49 -0.05 -12.66 4.13
N GLY A 50 -0.23 -12.09 2.94
CA GLY A 50 -1.04 -12.73 1.91
C GLY A 50 -2.53 -12.78 2.25
N VAL A 51 -3.02 -11.86 3.07
CA VAL A 51 -4.46 -11.65 3.31
C VAL A 51 -4.93 -10.52 2.38
N PRO A 52 -6.02 -10.68 1.62
CA PRO A 52 -6.54 -9.59 0.79
C PRO A 52 -7.04 -8.45 1.70
N ALA A 53 -6.48 -7.24 1.50
CA ALA A 53 -6.79 -6.07 2.32
C ALA A 53 -8.19 -5.48 2.02
N ASP A 54 -8.68 -5.66 0.79
CA ASP A 54 -9.97 -5.14 0.32
C ASP A 54 -10.89 -6.24 -0.20
N LEU A 55 -12.21 -6.00 -0.15
CA LEU A 55 -13.23 -6.88 -0.75
C LEU A 55 -12.96 -7.13 -2.23
N LYS A 56 -12.44 -6.13 -2.95
CA LYS A 56 -12.08 -6.24 -4.37
C LYS A 56 -10.96 -7.25 -4.59
N ASP A 57 -9.93 -7.23 -3.75
CA ASP A 57 -8.81 -8.17 -3.87
C ASP A 57 -9.17 -9.56 -3.33
N ALA A 58 -10.06 -9.64 -2.35
CA ALA A 58 -10.66 -10.90 -1.92
C ALA A 58 -11.46 -11.54 -3.06
N LEU A 59 -12.34 -10.79 -3.72
CA LEU A 59 -13.13 -11.27 -4.86
C LEU A 59 -12.26 -11.68 -6.05
N ARG A 60 -11.20 -10.92 -6.35
CA ARG A 60 -10.22 -11.31 -7.38
C ARG A 60 -9.55 -12.63 -7.04
N ARG A 61 -9.09 -12.81 -5.79
CA ARG A 61 -8.44 -14.05 -5.37
C ARG A 61 -9.42 -15.23 -5.36
N SER A 62 -10.67 -15.03 -4.91
CA SER A 62 -11.70 -16.06 -4.99
C SER A 62 -12.00 -16.45 -6.44
N ALA A 63 -12.14 -15.48 -7.35
CA ALA A 63 -12.37 -15.74 -8.76
C ALA A 63 -11.17 -16.43 -9.45
N VAL A 64 -9.94 -16.14 -9.01
CA VAL A 64 -8.72 -16.83 -9.47
C VAL A 64 -8.59 -18.22 -8.86
N ALA A 65 -9.03 -18.42 -7.61
CA ALA A 65 -9.04 -19.73 -6.95
C ALA A 65 -10.09 -20.68 -7.55
N ASP A 66 -11.25 -20.15 -7.96
CA ASP A 66 -12.27 -20.88 -8.74
C ASP A 66 -11.84 -21.10 -10.20
N GLY A 67 -10.88 -20.31 -10.69
CA GLY A 67 -10.41 -20.26 -12.08
C GLY A 67 -8.99 -20.78 -12.29
N ASP A 68 -8.61 -21.87 -11.60
CA ASP A 68 -7.44 -22.74 -11.86
C ASP A 68 -6.02 -22.12 -11.84
N ALA A 69 -5.05 -22.96 -11.45
CA ALA A 69 -3.64 -22.66 -11.24
C ALA A 69 -2.91 -22.17 -12.50
N VAL A 70 -3.02 -20.89 -12.90
CA VAL A 70 -2.06 -20.30 -13.86
C VAL A 70 -1.99 -18.76 -13.80
N ALA A 71 -0.79 -18.30 -13.45
CA ALA A 71 -0.18 -17.00 -13.80
C ALA A 71 -0.74 -15.72 -13.14
N ALA A 72 -0.09 -15.30 -12.04
CA ALA A 72 -0.02 -13.89 -11.67
C ALA A 72 1.40 -13.49 -11.24
N THR A 73 2.32 -13.41 -12.20
CA THR A 73 3.52 -12.57 -12.05
C THR A 73 3.10 -11.09 -12.14
N PRO A 74 3.42 -10.24 -11.15
CA PRO A 74 3.05 -8.83 -11.22
C PRO A 74 3.97 -8.10 -12.20
N VAL A 75 3.43 -7.71 -13.36
CA VAL A 75 4.10 -6.77 -14.28
C VAL A 75 4.05 -5.38 -13.66
N ARG A 76 5.05 -5.05 -12.84
CA ARG A 76 5.37 -3.65 -12.48
C ARG A 76 5.83 -2.93 -13.75
N LYS A 77 4.96 -2.10 -14.34
CA LYS A 77 5.33 -1.18 -15.42
C LYS A 77 6.17 -0.02 -14.85
N SER A 78 7.48 -0.23 -14.68
CA SER A 78 8.42 0.87 -14.46
C SER A 78 8.66 1.59 -15.79
N LYS A 79 8.11 2.82 -15.93
CA LYS A 79 8.44 3.72 -17.03
C LYS A 79 9.88 4.22 -16.88
N THR A 80 10.85 3.50 -17.42
CA THR A 80 12.23 3.99 -17.54
C THR A 80 12.37 4.75 -18.85
N LYS A 81 12.37 6.09 -18.80
CA LYS A 81 12.78 6.94 -19.93
C LYS A 81 14.26 6.63 -20.27
N PRO A 82 14.62 6.32 -21.53
CA PRO A 82 16.03 6.13 -21.86
C PRO A 82 16.76 7.48 -21.85
N ARG A 83 17.70 7.62 -20.91
CA ARG A 83 18.66 8.73 -20.85
C ARG A 83 19.64 8.56 -22.01
N MET A 84 19.49 9.37 -23.07
CA MET A 84 20.44 9.39 -24.18
C MET A 84 21.85 9.77 -23.67
N LYS A 85 22.84 8.92 -23.98
CA LYS A 85 24.25 9.12 -23.66
C LYS A 85 24.88 10.16 -24.61
N PRO A 86 25.90 10.91 -24.15
CA PRO A 86 26.49 11.99 -24.92
C PRO A 86 27.39 11.43 -26.04
N ARG A 87 27.24 11.95 -27.27
CA ARG A 87 28.16 11.67 -28.37
C ARG A 87 29.42 12.53 -28.20
N GLN A 88 30.41 11.97 -27.52
CA GLN A 88 31.79 12.44 -27.64
C GLN A 88 32.47 11.63 -28.75
N ARG A 89 33.03 12.34 -29.74
CA ARG A 89 34.42 12.20 -30.23
C ARG A 89 34.54 12.79 -31.64
N GLY A 90 35.43 13.77 -31.75
CA GLY A 90 35.85 14.36 -33.00
C GLY A 90 36.59 13.37 -33.91
N ARG A 91 36.59 13.72 -35.19
CA ARG A 91 37.48 13.27 -36.28
C ARG A 91 37.49 14.43 -37.29
N THR A 92 38.55 15.25 -37.33
CA THR A 92 39.62 15.24 -38.35
C THR A 92 39.13 15.34 -39.79
N ALA A 93 39.46 16.42 -40.50
CA ALA A 93 40.40 16.45 -41.65
C ALA A 93 40.08 17.56 -42.67
N ALA A 94 41.18 18.16 -43.16
CA ALA A 94 41.38 18.95 -44.38
C ALA A 94 40.73 20.35 -44.47
#